data_AF-A0A8S4FF88-F1
#
_entry.id   AF-A0A8S4FF88-F1
#
_cell.length_a   1.000
_cell.length_b   1.000
_cell.length_c   1.000
_cell.angle_alpha   90.00
_cell.angle_beta   90.00
_cell.angle_gamma   90.00
#
_symmetry.space_group_name_H-M   'P 1'
#
loop_
_entity.id
_entity.type
_entity.pdbx_description
1 polymer ?
#
loop_
_entity_poly.entity_id
_entity_poly.type
_entity_poly.pdbx_seq_one_letter_code
_entity_poly.pdbx_strand_id
1 'polypeptide(L)'
;MLATISLSRCNERLEELGGFMITADSRLKKLESREIQVLELQATVSELKSNLNLQAQNQLKNELEISGVPEHTNENLHHVLLVAARKVGVSLEEHDVDWISRVGPKRPAAAPATDPDTASRLPRTIVVRMLRRTKRDEIIKAFKTRRNISNKDIEVDGPTLKIFCNERLTKENRLLFREARGRSKQLGYAYCWCHHGTIFVRQRDGKPSKLIQSRDDLDRILPSSNIDPKV
;
A
#
# COMPACT_ATOMS: atom_id res chain seq x y z
N MET A 1 39.45 -34.65 61.62
CA MET A 1 38.16 -33.93 61.83
C MET A 1 37.98 -32.75 60.88
N LEU A 2 38.94 -31.81 60.76
CA LEU A 2 38.78 -30.65 59.87
C LEU A 2 38.60 -31.00 58.38
N ALA A 3 39.35 -31.98 57.87
CA ALA A 3 39.24 -32.42 56.47
C ALA A 3 37.86 -33.02 56.14
N THR A 4 37.28 -33.78 57.06
CA THR A 4 35.96 -34.42 56.91
C THR A 4 34.83 -33.39 56.88
N ILE A 5 34.92 -32.35 57.72
CA ILE A 5 33.96 -31.23 57.74
C ILE A 5 34.05 -30.42 56.44
N SER A 6 35.26 -30.16 55.96
CA SER A 6 35.47 -29.46 54.68
C SER A 6 34.92 -30.24 53.48
N LEU A 7 35.03 -31.57 53.49
CA LEU A 7 34.51 -32.43 52.43
C LEU A 7 32.96 -32.45 52.44
N SER A 8 32.34 -32.55 53.61
CA SER A 8 30.87 -32.49 53.78
C SER A 8 30.30 -31.18 53.23
N ARG A 9 30.91 -30.05 53.61
CA ARG A 9 30.50 -28.73 53.13
C ARG A 9 30.71 -28.54 51.62
N CYS A 10 31.71 -29.22 51.04
CA CYS A 10 31.91 -29.23 49.59
C CYS A 10 30.77 -29.99 48.89
N ASN A 11 30.37 -31.16 49.43
CA ASN A 11 29.28 -31.96 48.88
C ASN A 11 27.93 -31.23 48.95
N GLU A 12 27.60 -30.60 50.08
CA GLU A 12 26.36 -29.79 50.21
C GLU A 12 26.30 -28.68 49.15
N ARG A 13 27.41 -27.96 48.92
CA ARG A 13 27.47 -26.92 47.88
C ARG A 13 27.36 -27.50 46.46
N LEU A 14 27.89 -28.69 46.22
CA LEU A 14 27.75 -29.38 44.93
C LEU A 14 26.30 -29.81 44.67
N GLU A 15 25.60 -30.28 45.71
CA GLU A 15 24.17 -30.61 45.62
C GLU A 15 23.30 -29.38 45.35
N GLU A 16 23.56 -28.27 46.06
CA GLU A 16 22.90 -26.98 45.80
C GLU A 16 23.14 -26.51 44.36
N LEU A 17 24.40 -26.54 43.88
CA LEU A 17 24.75 -26.19 42.50
C LEU A 17 24.06 -27.11 41.48
N GLY A 18 23.95 -28.40 41.77
CA GLY A 18 23.20 -29.36 40.97
C GLY A 18 21.71 -28.98 40.87
N GLY A 19 21.09 -28.61 41.99
CA GLY A 19 19.71 -28.13 42.05
C GLY A 19 19.48 -26.83 41.26
N PHE A 20 20.42 -25.88 41.35
CA PHE A 20 20.40 -24.66 40.55
C PHE A 20 20.52 -24.97 39.05
N MET A 21 21.40 -25.90 38.67
CA MET A 21 21.61 -26.28 37.27
C MET A 21 20.37 -26.94 36.66
N ILE A 22 19.68 -27.81 37.40
CA ILE A 22 18.40 -28.42 36.97
C ILE A 22 17.32 -27.33 36.79
N THR A 23 17.26 -26.38 37.72
CA THR A 23 16.29 -25.27 37.64
C THR A 23 16.59 -24.35 36.46
N ALA A 24 17.86 -24.05 36.20
CA ALA A 24 18.30 -23.26 35.06
C ALA A 24 17.97 -23.97 33.74
N ASP A 25 18.25 -25.27 33.63
CA ASP A 25 17.91 -26.09 32.46
C ASP A 25 16.39 -26.10 32.19
N SER A 26 15.57 -26.27 33.24
CA SER A 26 14.11 -26.18 33.12
C SER A 26 13.64 -24.81 32.61
N ARG A 27 14.28 -23.72 33.06
CA ARG A 27 13.97 -22.36 32.59
C ARG A 27 14.42 -22.14 31.15
N LEU A 28 15.58 -22.67 30.75
CA LEU A 28 16.08 -22.61 29.37
C LEU A 28 15.12 -23.30 28.41
N LYS A 29 14.70 -24.54 28.71
CA LYS A 29 13.69 -25.26 27.92
C LYS A 29 12.39 -24.47 27.76
N LYS A 30 11.94 -23.78 28.83
CA LYS A 30 10.76 -22.90 28.75
C LYS A 30 11.01 -21.70 27.84
N LEU A 31 12.19 -21.08 27.88
CA LEU A 31 12.53 -19.96 27.00
C LEU A 31 12.59 -20.40 25.53
N GLU A 32 13.22 -21.52 25.22
CA GLU A 32 13.27 -22.10 23.88
C GLU A 32 11.85 -22.39 23.36
N SER A 33 10.98 -22.98 24.19
CA SER A 33 9.59 -23.24 23.81
C SER A 33 8.80 -21.95 23.53
N ARG A 34 9.08 -20.87 24.29
CA ARG A 34 8.47 -19.55 24.07
C ARG A 34 8.98 -18.90 22.79
N GLU A 35 10.27 -19.07 22.47
CA GLU A 35 10.85 -18.53 21.24
C GLU A 35 10.17 -19.13 20.00
N ILE A 36 9.96 -20.46 20.00
CA ILE A 36 9.20 -21.14 18.93
C ILE A 36 7.78 -20.56 18.83
N GLN A 37 7.07 -20.43 19.96
CA GLN A 37 5.71 -19.86 19.96
C GLN A 37 5.68 -18.41 19.45
N VAL A 38 6.69 -17.60 19.75
CA VAL A 38 6.79 -16.22 19.25
C VAL A 38 6.95 -16.21 17.73
N LEU A 39 7.77 -17.09 17.17
CA LEU A 39 7.95 -17.21 15.72
C LEU A 39 6.64 -17.64 15.03
N GLU A 40 5.94 -18.62 15.59
CA GLU A 40 4.63 -19.07 15.09
C GLU A 40 3.59 -17.94 15.14
N LEU A 41 3.48 -17.24 16.27
CA LEU A 41 2.56 -16.11 16.42
C LEU A 41 2.89 -14.97 15.46
N GLN A 42 4.17 -14.66 15.24
CA GLN A 42 4.59 -13.65 14.27
C GLN A 42 4.19 -14.04 12.84
N ALA A 43 4.35 -15.32 12.46
CA ALA A 43 3.90 -15.83 11.18
C ALA A 43 2.37 -15.70 11.01
N THR A 44 1.60 -16.10 12.03
CA THR A 44 0.13 -15.96 12.02
C THR A 44 -0.32 -14.50 11.94
N VAL A 45 0.31 -13.59 12.70
CA VAL A 45 -0.02 -12.16 12.65
C VAL A 45 0.27 -11.58 11.26
N SER A 46 1.36 -12.00 10.61
CA SER A 46 1.68 -11.58 9.25
C SER A 46 0.62 -12.05 8.25
N GLU A 47 0.23 -13.33 8.34
CA GLU A 47 -0.82 -13.92 7.49
C GLU A 47 -2.17 -13.22 7.69
N LEU A 48 -2.59 -12.99 8.94
CA LEU A 48 -3.84 -12.31 9.26
C LEU A 48 -3.87 -10.87 8.73
N LYS A 49 -2.76 -10.13 8.84
CA LYS A 49 -2.64 -8.78 8.27
C LYS A 49 -2.78 -8.82 6.74
N SER A 50 -2.13 -9.77 6.08
CA SER A 50 -2.23 -9.96 4.63
C SER A 50 -3.67 -10.25 4.19
N ASN A 51 -4.35 -11.18 4.88
CA ASN A 51 -5.74 -11.53 4.62
C ASN A 51 -6.68 -10.35 4.84
N LEU A 52 -6.46 -9.56 5.89
CA LEU A 52 -7.25 -8.36 6.17
C LEU A 52 -7.06 -7.29 5.08
N ASN A 53 -5.83 -7.07 4.61
CA ASN A 53 -5.57 -6.15 3.50
C ASN A 53 -6.22 -6.65 2.19
N LEU A 54 -6.15 -7.95 1.90
CA LEU A 54 -6.83 -8.56 0.75
C LEU A 54 -8.34 -8.34 0.80
N GLN A 55 -8.97 -8.55 1.96
CA GLN A 55 -10.39 -8.30 2.16
C GLN A 55 -10.74 -6.83 1.99
N ALA A 56 -9.96 -5.92 2.59
CA ALA A 56 -10.15 -4.48 2.45
C ALA A 56 -10.02 -4.06 0.97
N GLN A 57 -9.06 -4.61 0.23
CA GLN A 57 -8.91 -4.33 -1.20
C GLN A 57 -10.09 -4.86 -2.03
N ASN A 58 -10.65 -6.02 -1.66
CA ASN A 58 -11.84 -6.58 -2.29
C ASN A 58 -13.09 -5.72 -2.07
N GLN A 59 -13.20 -5.02 -0.93
CA GLN A 59 -14.29 -4.07 -0.68
C GLN A 59 -14.22 -2.87 -1.62
N LEU A 60 -13.02 -2.50 -2.09
CA LEU A 60 -12.79 -1.39 -3.02
C LEU A 60 -12.93 -1.79 -4.50
N LYS A 61 -13.29 -3.04 -4.83
CA LYS A 61 -13.32 -3.57 -6.22
C LYS A 61 -14.22 -2.78 -7.18
N ASN A 62 -15.22 -2.09 -6.65
CA ASN A 62 -16.18 -1.28 -7.38
C ASN A 62 -15.84 0.22 -7.35
N GLU A 63 -14.74 0.60 -6.73
CA GLU A 63 -14.34 1.99 -6.56
C GLU A 63 -13.23 2.38 -7.52
N LEU A 64 -13.34 3.59 -8.06
CA LEU A 64 -12.29 4.27 -8.82
C LEU A 64 -11.96 5.61 -8.18
N GLU A 65 -10.75 6.11 -8.46
CA GLU A 65 -10.28 7.41 -8.02
C GLU A 65 -9.93 8.30 -9.23
N ILE A 66 -10.46 9.52 -9.23
CA ILE A 66 -10.22 10.54 -10.25
C ILE A 66 -9.43 11.68 -9.63
N SER A 67 -8.23 11.91 -10.16
CA SER A 67 -7.33 12.98 -9.72
C SER A 67 -7.16 14.03 -10.81
N GLY A 68 -6.76 15.25 -10.42
CA GLY A 68 -6.51 16.34 -11.36
C GLY A 68 -7.75 17.15 -11.75
N VAL A 69 -8.84 17.04 -10.99
CA VAL A 69 -10.05 17.86 -11.17
C VAL A 69 -10.02 19.03 -10.17
N PRO A 70 -9.89 20.30 -10.63
CA PRO A 70 -9.95 21.48 -9.76
C PRO A 70 -11.19 21.49 -8.85
N GLU A 71 -11.07 22.07 -7.66
CA GLU A 71 -12.16 22.16 -6.68
C GLU A 71 -12.94 23.47 -6.85
N HIS A 72 -14.27 23.37 -6.86
CA HIS A 72 -15.17 24.53 -6.89
C HIS A 72 -16.18 24.46 -5.74
N THR A 73 -16.64 25.63 -5.29
CA THR A 73 -17.79 25.71 -4.37
C THR A 73 -19.05 25.25 -5.09
N ASN A 74 -19.86 24.41 -4.43
CA ASN A 74 -21.10 23.84 -4.97
C ASN A 74 -20.92 23.07 -6.30
N GLU A 75 -19.82 22.37 -6.45
CA GLU A 75 -19.60 21.49 -7.60
C GLU A 75 -20.56 20.30 -7.63
N ASN A 76 -21.01 19.92 -8.84
CA ASN A 76 -21.76 18.69 -9.05
C ASN A 76 -20.82 17.58 -9.55
N LEU A 77 -20.39 16.71 -8.62
CA LEU A 77 -19.46 15.62 -8.92
C LEU A 77 -20.07 14.57 -9.89
N HIS A 78 -21.39 14.35 -9.85
CA HIS A 78 -22.06 13.45 -10.79
C HIS A 78 -21.93 13.98 -12.21
N HIS A 79 -22.22 15.27 -12.42
CA HIS A 79 -22.06 15.90 -13.72
C HIS A 79 -20.62 15.81 -14.24
N VAL A 80 -19.64 16.14 -13.39
CA VAL A 80 -18.21 16.03 -13.71
C VAL A 80 -17.85 14.61 -14.17
N LEU A 81 -18.32 13.58 -13.46
CA LEU A 81 -18.09 12.19 -13.81
C LEU A 81 -18.74 11.81 -15.16
N LEU A 82 -19.97 12.23 -15.40
CA LEU A 82 -20.71 11.93 -16.63
C LEU A 82 -20.03 12.57 -17.85
N VAL A 83 -19.62 13.84 -17.74
CA VAL A 83 -18.88 14.54 -18.81
C VAL A 83 -17.53 13.85 -19.05
N ALA A 84 -16.82 13.49 -17.99
CA ALA A 84 -15.55 12.78 -18.07
C ALA A 84 -15.70 11.41 -18.75
N ALA A 85 -16.72 10.62 -18.39
CA ALA A 85 -17.04 9.34 -19.02
C ALA A 85 -17.38 9.49 -20.51
N ARG A 86 -18.22 10.46 -20.86
CA ARG A 86 -18.58 10.78 -22.25
C ARG A 86 -17.36 11.18 -23.07
N LYS A 87 -16.46 11.99 -22.51
CA LYS A 87 -15.21 12.41 -23.16
C LYS A 87 -14.30 11.23 -23.47
N VAL A 88 -14.32 10.18 -22.64
CA VAL A 88 -13.59 8.93 -22.90
C VAL A 88 -14.35 7.90 -23.74
N GLY A 89 -15.58 8.23 -24.16
CA GLY A 89 -16.42 7.38 -24.99
C GLY A 89 -17.11 6.25 -24.23
N VAL A 90 -17.33 6.40 -22.94
CA VAL A 90 -18.08 5.45 -22.10
C VAL A 90 -19.46 6.03 -21.82
N SER A 91 -20.51 5.27 -22.11
CA SER A 91 -21.86 5.63 -21.70
C SER A 91 -22.05 5.35 -20.21
N LEU A 92 -22.41 6.38 -19.47
CA LEU A 92 -22.62 6.34 -18.04
C LEU A 92 -23.88 7.11 -17.69
N GLU A 93 -24.69 6.55 -16.81
CA GLU A 93 -25.91 7.19 -16.29
C GLU A 93 -25.82 7.39 -14.78
N GLU A 94 -26.66 8.25 -14.20
CA GLU A 94 -26.63 8.53 -12.77
C GLU A 94 -26.85 7.28 -11.92
N HIS A 95 -27.73 6.37 -12.38
CA HIS A 95 -28.04 5.13 -11.68
C HIS A 95 -26.91 4.10 -11.71
N ASP A 96 -25.86 4.28 -12.52
CA ASP A 96 -24.68 3.41 -12.49
C ASP A 96 -23.77 3.69 -11.27
N VAL A 97 -23.96 4.84 -10.62
CA VAL A 97 -23.14 5.35 -9.52
C VAL A 97 -23.85 5.10 -8.19
N ASP A 98 -23.20 4.36 -7.29
CA ASP A 98 -23.68 4.14 -5.92
C ASP A 98 -23.36 5.34 -5.02
N TRP A 99 -22.13 5.84 -5.12
CA TRP A 99 -21.65 6.91 -4.25
C TRP A 99 -20.50 7.68 -4.89
N ILE A 100 -20.43 9.00 -4.65
CA ILE A 100 -19.35 9.86 -5.12
C ILE A 100 -19.03 10.94 -4.10
N SER A 101 -17.74 11.18 -3.85
CA SER A 101 -17.29 12.26 -2.96
C SER A 101 -15.82 12.61 -3.14
N ARG A 102 -15.42 13.80 -2.67
CA ARG A 102 -14.01 14.14 -2.51
C ARG A 102 -13.44 13.51 -1.24
N VAL A 103 -12.28 12.89 -1.36
CA VAL A 103 -11.59 12.26 -0.23
C VAL A 103 -10.30 13.00 0.09
N GLY A 104 -10.09 13.25 1.38
CA GLY A 104 -8.92 13.93 1.92
C GLY A 104 -9.28 15.23 2.66
N PRO A 105 -8.33 15.77 3.45
CA PRO A 105 -8.56 17.00 4.20
C PRO A 105 -8.77 18.16 3.22
N LYS A 106 -9.80 18.98 3.46
CA LYS A 106 -10.01 20.22 2.70
C LYS A 106 -8.83 21.13 2.98
N ARG A 107 -8.04 21.45 1.95
CA ARG A 107 -6.88 22.33 2.08
C ARG A 107 -7.30 23.74 1.67
N PRO A 108 -6.88 24.79 2.41
CA PRO A 108 -7.20 26.16 2.04
C PRO A 108 -6.58 26.48 0.67
N ALA A 109 -7.35 27.19 -0.18
CA ALA A 109 -6.95 27.55 -1.54
C ALA A 109 -5.74 28.50 -1.61
N ALA A 110 -5.34 29.07 -0.46
CA ALA A 110 -4.29 30.07 -0.33
C ALA A 110 -3.32 29.67 0.80
N ALA A 111 -2.50 28.63 0.59
CA ALA A 111 -1.20 28.62 1.24
C ALA A 111 -0.28 29.52 0.40
N PRO A 112 0.40 30.53 1.00
CA PRO A 112 1.29 31.41 0.25
C PRO A 112 2.36 30.60 -0.50
N ALA A 113 2.75 31.09 -1.67
CA ALA A 113 3.63 30.42 -2.64
C ALA A 113 5.07 30.16 -2.16
N THR A 114 5.37 30.40 -0.88
CA THR A 114 6.68 30.26 -0.23
C THR A 114 7.01 28.84 0.22
N ASP A 115 6.05 27.92 0.28
CA ASP A 115 6.32 26.52 0.60
C ASP A 115 6.63 25.68 -0.67
N PRO A 116 7.79 25.00 -0.73
CA PRO A 116 8.21 24.21 -1.89
C PRO A 116 7.47 22.87 -2.02
N ASP A 117 6.52 22.57 -1.12
CA ASP A 117 5.80 21.29 -1.16
C ASP A 117 4.70 21.30 -2.23
N THR A 118 5.04 20.77 -3.40
CA THR A 118 4.18 20.61 -4.59
C THR A 118 2.87 19.89 -4.28
N ALA A 119 2.80 19.12 -3.19
CA ALA A 119 1.61 18.42 -2.73
C ALA A 119 0.50 19.34 -2.20
N SER A 120 0.84 20.57 -1.76
CA SER A 120 -0.12 21.53 -1.20
C SER A 120 -1.06 22.13 -2.26
N ARG A 121 -0.71 22.03 -3.55
CA ARG A 121 -1.45 22.66 -4.67
C ARG A 121 -2.38 21.71 -5.44
N LEU A 122 -2.34 20.41 -5.16
CA LEU A 122 -3.14 19.43 -5.90
C LEU A 122 -4.55 19.31 -5.30
N PRO A 123 -5.60 19.36 -6.13
CA PRO A 123 -6.98 19.20 -5.67
C PRO A 123 -7.21 17.81 -5.07
N ARG A 124 -8.15 17.70 -4.13
CA ARG A 124 -8.55 16.41 -3.54
C ARG A 124 -9.08 15.49 -4.62
N THR A 125 -8.76 14.21 -4.47
CA THR A 125 -9.20 13.16 -5.37
C THR A 125 -10.70 12.91 -5.19
N ILE A 126 -11.41 12.71 -6.29
CA ILE A 126 -12.80 12.25 -6.28
C ILE A 126 -12.75 10.73 -6.22
N VAL A 127 -13.48 10.12 -5.29
CA VAL A 127 -13.72 8.68 -5.25
C VAL A 127 -15.13 8.42 -5.71
N VAL A 128 -15.29 7.44 -6.59
CA VAL A 128 -16.57 7.01 -7.13
C VAL A 128 -16.73 5.53 -6.88
N ARG A 129 -17.83 5.13 -6.27
CA ARG A 129 -18.26 3.74 -6.18
C ARG A 129 -19.32 3.47 -7.24
N MET A 130 -19.04 2.50 -8.10
CA MET A 130 -19.95 2.04 -9.14
C MET A 130 -20.80 0.89 -8.61
N LEU A 131 -22.01 0.71 -9.14
CA LEU A 131 -22.79 -0.50 -8.86
C LEU A 131 -22.14 -1.75 -9.44
N ARG A 132 -21.55 -1.63 -10.63
CA ARG A 132 -20.97 -2.75 -11.37
C ARG A 132 -19.46 -2.59 -11.55
N ARG A 133 -18.72 -3.63 -11.17
CA ARG A 133 -17.27 -3.75 -11.38
C ARG A 133 -16.88 -3.56 -12.85
N THR A 134 -17.68 -4.12 -13.76
CA THR A 134 -17.43 -4.06 -15.21
C THR A 134 -17.43 -2.63 -15.74
N LYS A 135 -18.39 -1.81 -15.31
CA LYS A 135 -18.46 -0.39 -15.69
C LYS A 135 -17.25 0.40 -15.15
N ARG A 136 -16.85 0.11 -13.91
CA ARG A 136 -15.64 0.67 -13.28
C ARG A 136 -14.37 0.31 -14.07
N ASP A 137 -14.22 -0.96 -14.49
CA ASP A 137 -13.13 -1.44 -15.35
C ASP A 137 -13.13 -0.76 -16.73
N GLU A 138 -14.31 -0.61 -17.34
CA GLU A 138 -14.51 0.04 -18.64
C GLU A 138 -14.02 1.50 -18.61
N ILE A 139 -14.43 2.28 -17.62
CA ILE A 139 -14.00 3.68 -17.44
C ILE A 139 -12.48 3.77 -17.30
N ILE A 140 -11.89 2.99 -16.40
CA ILE A 140 -10.43 3.02 -16.17
C ILE A 140 -9.68 2.65 -17.46
N LYS A 141 -10.14 1.64 -18.20
CA LYS A 141 -9.55 1.23 -19.46
C LYS A 141 -9.64 2.35 -20.50
N ALA A 142 -10.80 3.00 -20.63
CA ALA A 142 -11.01 4.09 -21.56
C ALA A 142 -10.08 5.29 -21.27
N PHE A 143 -9.88 5.65 -20.00
CA PHE A 143 -8.92 6.67 -19.57
C PHE A 143 -7.46 6.30 -19.87
N LYS A 144 -7.08 5.02 -19.74
CA LYS A 144 -5.73 4.54 -20.09
C LYS A 144 -5.47 4.62 -21.60
N THR A 145 -6.49 4.35 -22.42
CA THR A 145 -6.41 4.43 -23.88
C THR A 145 -6.43 5.88 -24.37
N ARG A 146 -7.36 6.70 -23.88
CA ARG A 146 -7.46 8.13 -24.22
C ARG A 146 -6.52 8.95 -23.35
N ARG A 147 -5.26 9.05 -23.77
CA ARG A 147 -4.22 9.79 -23.05
C ARG A 147 -4.50 11.30 -23.09
N ASN A 148 -3.98 12.01 -22.09
CA ASN A 148 -3.90 13.49 -22.03
C ASN A 148 -5.22 14.24 -21.86
N ILE A 149 -6.22 13.62 -21.23
CA ILE A 149 -7.43 14.32 -20.80
C ILE A 149 -7.06 15.33 -19.71
N SER A 150 -7.58 16.54 -19.84
CA SER A 150 -7.40 17.64 -18.89
C SER A 150 -8.72 18.11 -18.31
N ASN A 151 -8.69 18.96 -17.27
CA ASN A 151 -9.89 19.61 -16.73
C ASN A 151 -10.66 20.43 -17.79
N LYS A 152 -9.97 20.99 -18.79
CA LYS A 152 -10.62 21.71 -19.90
C LYS A 152 -11.48 20.80 -20.76
N ASP A 153 -11.08 19.54 -20.92
CA ASP A 153 -11.81 18.55 -21.72
C ASP A 153 -13.12 18.11 -21.07
N ILE A 154 -13.28 18.36 -19.77
CA ILE A 154 -14.45 18.02 -18.99
C ILE A 154 -15.20 19.25 -18.48
N GLU A 155 -14.94 20.41 -19.10
CA GLU A 155 -15.66 21.66 -18.84
C GLU A 155 -15.55 22.12 -17.37
N VAL A 156 -14.43 21.83 -16.71
CA VAL A 156 -14.14 22.29 -15.35
C VAL A 156 -13.10 23.40 -15.39
N ASP A 157 -13.50 24.58 -14.93
CA ASP A 157 -12.64 25.75 -14.85
C ASP A 157 -11.47 25.57 -13.87
N GLY A 158 -10.41 26.36 -14.05
CA GLY A 158 -9.25 26.40 -13.17
C GLY A 158 -7.93 26.06 -13.87
N PRO A 159 -6.83 25.94 -13.10
CA PRO A 159 -5.51 25.62 -13.63
C PRO A 159 -5.54 24.34 -14.47
N THR A 160 -4.85 24.35 -15.61
CA THR A 160 -4.83 23.18 -16.50
C THR A 160 -4.12 22.02 -15.81
N LEU A 161 -4.88 21.00 -15.44
CA LEU A 161 -4.40 19.79 -14.77
C LEU A 161 -4.77 18.57 -15.61
N LYS A 162 -3.84 17.63 -15.69
CA LYS A 162 -4.08 16.34 -16.32
C LYS A 162 -4.93 15.46 -15.40
N ILE A 163 -5.97 14.86 -15.95
CA ILE A 163 -6.87 13.98 -15.24
C ILE A 163 -6.37 12.54 -15.34
N PHE A 164 -6.36 11.85 -14.20
CA PHE A 164 -6.08 10.43 -14.14
C PHE A 164 -7.22 9.71 -13.44
N CYS A 165 -7.66 8.60 -14.03
CA CYS A 165 -8.61 7.68 -13.43
C CYS A 165 -7.89 6.36 -13.12
N ASN A 166 -7.87 5.96 -11.84
CA ASN A 166 -7.25 4.73 -11.37
C ASN A 166 -8.24 3.90 -10.56
N GLU A 167 -7.91 2.63 -10.34
CA GLU A 167 -8.63 1.83 -9.35
C GLU A 167 -8.32 2.31 -7.92
N ARG A 168 -9.27 2.16 -7.01
CA ARG A 168 -9.02 2.52 -5.62
C ARG A 168 -8.20 1.44 -4.92
N LEU A 169 -7.10 1.85 -4.30
CA LEU A 169 -6.23 0.97 -3.52
C LEU A 169 -6.36 1.21 -2.02
N THR A 170 -6.12 0.17 -1.23
CA THR A 170 -5.89 0.31 0.21
C THR A 170 -4.66 1.19 0.46
N LYS A 171 -4.54 1.73 1.69
CA LYS A 171 -3.37 2.53 2.06
C LYS A 171 -2.07 1.75 1.87
N GLU A 172 -2.06 0.49 2.29
CA GLU A 172 -0.92 -0.40 2.16
C GLU A 172 -0.55 -0.65 0.70
N ASN A 173 -1.51 -1.04 -0.14
CA ASN A 173 -1.27 -1.29 -1.57
C ASN A 173 -0.84 -0.02 -2.31
N ARG A 174 -1.36 1.16 -1.91
CA ARG A 174 -0.93 2.45 -2.48
C ARG A 174 0.54 2.75 -2.14
N LEU A 175 0.97 2.50 -0.91
CA LEU A 175 2.37 2.67 -0.50
C LEU A 175 3.28 1.68 -1.22
N LEU A 176 2.89 0.40 -1.23
CA LEU A 176 3.63 -0.66 -1.93
C LEU A 176 3.77 -0.35 -3.42
N PHE A 177 2.70 0.09 -4.08
CA PHE A 177 2.74 0.44 -5.50
C PHE A 177 3.61 1.66 -5.79
N ARG A 178 3.53 2.70 -4.95
CA ARG A 178 4.39 3.89 -5.08
C ARG A 178 5.86 3.51 -5.01
N GLU A 179 6.22 2.66 -4.06
CA GLU A 179 7.61 2.25 -3.89
C GLU A 179 8.08 1.29 -4.98
N ALA A 180 7.26 0.30 -5.34
CA ALA A 180 7.52 -0.60 -6.46
C ALA A 180 7.80 0.19 -7.74
N ARG A 181 6.99 1.20 -8.04
CA ARG A 181 7.16 2.07 -9.21
C ARG A 181 8.45 2.90 -9.15
N GLY A 182 8.84 3.35 -7.96
CA GLY A 182 10.09 4.09 -7.74
C GLY A 182 11.31 3.21 -7.99
N ARG A 183 11.37 2.05 -7.31
CA ARG A 183 12.48 1.09 -7.44
C ARG A 183 12.55 0.47 -8.83
N SER A 184 11.40 0.15 -9.45
CA SER A 184 11.36 -0.40 -10.81
C SER A 184 11.98 0.57 -11.81
N LYS A 185 11.73 1.88 -11.66
CA LYS A 185 12.32 2.91 -12.52
C LYS A 185 13.84 3.00 -12.30
N GLN A 186 14.30 2.99 -11.06
CA GLN A 186 15.73 3.02 -10.72
C GLN A 186 16.48 1.81 -11.27
N LEU A 187 15.86 0.63 -11.21
CA LEU A 187 16.42 -0.65 -11.68
C LEU A 187 16.17 -0.91 -13.18
N GLY A 188 15.64 0.07 -13.93
CA GLY A 188 15.47 -0.04 -15.38
C GLY A 188 14.39 -1.02 -15.85
N TYR A 189 13.39 -1.32 -15.02
CA TYR A 189 12.23 -2.09 -15.47
C TYR A 189 11.36 -1.24 -16.39
N ALA A 190 11.03 -1.77 -17.57
CA ALA A 190 10.19 -1.09 -18.55
C ALA A 190 8.75 -0.88 -18.09
N TYR A 191 8.22 -1.76 -17.22
CA TYR A 191 6.81 -1.74 -16.84
C TYR A 191 6.61 -1.97 -15.35
N CYS A 192 5.74 -1.15 -14.74
CA CYS A 192 5.18 -1.35 -13.41
C CYS A 192 3.72 -0.89 -13.43
N TRP A 193 2.79 -1.78 -13.08
CA TRP A 193 1.35 -1.48 -13.10
C TRP A 193 0.64 -2.19 -11.96
N CYS A 194 -0.57 -1.70 -11.65
CA CYS A 194 -1.49 -2.35 -10.74
C CYS A 194 -2.71 -2.82 -11.52
N HIS A 195 -3.23 -3.97 -11.13
CA HIS A 195 -4.47 -4.52 -11.64
C HIS A 195 -5.18 -5.30 -10.53
N HIS A 196 -6.39 -4.87 -10.16
CA HIS A 196 -7.19 -5.48 -9.09
C HIS A 196 -6.44 -5.55 -7.76
N GLY A 197 -5.86 -4.43 -7.36
CA GLY A 197 -5.04 -4.33 -6.14
C GLY A 197 -3.69 -5.03 -6.20
N THR A 198 -3.42 -5.76 -7.28
CA THR A 198 -2.23 -6.59 -7.43
C THR A 198 -1.17 -5.86 -8.24
N ILE A 199 0.07 -5.81 -7.76
CA ILE A 199 1.15 -5.06 -8.40
C ILE A 199 2.01 -6.00 -9.25
N PHE A 200 2.33 -5.55 -10.46
CA PHE A 200 3.13 -6.28 -11.43
C PHE A 200 4.29 -5.43 -11.91
N VAL A 201 5.42 -6.09 -12.15
CA VAL A 201 6.59 -5.49 -12.77
C VAL A 201 7.14 -6.38 -13.87
N ARG A 202 7.63 -5.77 -14.94
CA ARG A 202 8.23 -6.49 -16.07
C ARG A 202 9.43 -5.73 -16.59
N GLN A 203 10.55 -6.43 -16.73
CA GLN A 203 11.83 -5.81 -17.03
C GLN A 203 11.87 -5.23 -18.46
N ARG A 204 11.40 -6.00 -19.44
CA ARG A 204 11.32 -5.60 -20.86
C ARG A 204 10.27 -6.44 -21.59
N ASP A 205 9.97 -6.07 -22.82
CA ASP A 205 9.07 -6.85 -23.67
C ASP A 205 9.56 -8.28 -23.86
N GLY A 206 8.61 -9.23 -23.93
CA GLY A 206 8.89 -10.66 -24.04
C GLY A 206 9.35 -11.35 -22.75
N LYS A 207 9.62 -10.62 -21.66
CA LYS A 207 9.92 -11.23 -20.34
C LYS A 207 8.64 -11.43 -19.51
N PRO A 208 8.59 -12.46 -18.66
CA PRO A 208 7.45 -12.67 -17.76
C PRO A 208 7.32 -11.50 -16.78
N SER A 209 6.09 -11.17 -16.43
CA SER A 209 5.80 -10.26 -15.34
C SER A 209 6.00 -10.96 -14.00
N LYS A 210 6.60 -10.25 -13.04
CA LYS A 210 6.70 -10.67 -11.65
C LYS A 210 5.65 -9.95 -10.81
N LEU A 211 5.19 -10.65 -9.79
CA LEU A 211 4.14 -10.21 -8.88
C LEU A 211 4.75 -9.64 -7.59
N ILE A 212 4.20 -8.54 -7.08
CA ILE A 212 4.56 -7.96 -5.78
C ILE A 212 3.30 -7.90 -4.92
N GLN A 213 3.17 -8.77 -3.92
CA GLN A 213 2.04 -8.81 -3.00
C GLN A 213 2.41 -8.32 -1.60
N SER A 214 3.68 -8.43 -1.23
CA SER A 214 4.17 -8.05 0.10
C SER A 214 5.40 -7.16 0.02
N ARG A 215 5.81 -6.67 1.19
CA ARG A 215 7.10 -5.99 1.33
C ARG A 215 8.27 -6.91 0.99
N ASP A 216 8.22 -8.16 1.43
CA ASP A 216 9.27 -9.14 1.16
C ASP A 216 9.40 -9.43 -0.35
N ASP A 217 8.27 -9.50 -1.07
CA ASP A 217 8.30 -9.59 -2.53
C ASP A 217 8.98 -8.39 -3.16
N LEU A 218 8.66 -7.18 -2.69
CA LEU A 218 9.27 -5.95 -3.18
C LEU A 218 10.77 -5.97 -2.97
N ASP A 219 11.24 -6.31 -1.77
CA ASP A 219 12.66 -6.32 -1.42
C ASP A 219 13.43 -7.42 -2.18
N ARG A 220 12.80 -8.58 -2.42
CA ARG A 220 13.36 -9.68 -3.21
C ARG A 220 13.43 -9.38 -4.71
N ILE A 221 12.38 -8.76 -5.28
CA ILE A 221 12.25 -8.54 -6.73
C ILE A 221 12.90 -7.23 -7.17
N LEU A 222 12.78 -6.19 -6.34
CA LEU A 222 13.29 -4.84 -6.53
C LEU A 222 14.09 -4.42 -5.29
N PRO A 223 15.27 -4.99 -5.04
CA PRO A 223 16.07 -4.64 -3.88
C PRO A 223 16.37 -3.14 -3.86
N SER A 224 16.28 -2.51 -2.69
CA SER A 224 16.73 -1.13 -2.53
C SER A 224 18.22 -1.10 -2.80
N SER A 225 18.65 -0.31 -3.78
CA SER A 225 20.06 0.09 -3.87
C SER A 225 20.40 0.77 -2.55
N ASN A 226 21.35 0.23 -1.79
CA ASN A 226 21.95 0.93 -0.67
C ASN A 226 22.35 2.31 -1.17
N ILE A 227 21.67 3.34 -0.68
CA ILE A 227 22.25 4.67 -0.67
C ILE A 227 23.33 4.55 0.40
N ASP A 228 24.58 4.31 0.00
CA ASP A 228 25.70 4.61 0.88
C ASP A 228 25.48 6.05 1.39
N PRO A 229 25.33 6.27 2.70
CA PRO A 229 25.43 7.61 3.22
C PRO A 229 26.88 8.01 2.97
N LYS A 230 27.08 8.85 1.94
CA LYS A 230 28.35 9.44 1.53
C LYS A 230 29.37 9.51 2.68
N VAL A 231 30.47 8.77 2.53
CA VAL A 231 31.77 9.15 3.09
C VAL A 231 32.24 10.42 2.39
#